data_AF-A0A0F9WKA6-F1
#
_entry.id   AF-A0A0F9WKA6-F1
#
_cell.length_a   1.000
_cell.length_b   1.000
_cell.length_c   1.000
_cell.angle_alpha   90.00
_cell.angle_beta   90.00
_cell.angle_gamma   90.00
#
_symmetry.space_group_name_H-M   'P 1'
#
loop_
_entity.id
_entity.type
_entity.pdbx_description
1 polymer ?
#
loop_
_entity_poly.entity_id
_entity_poly.type
_entity_poly.pdbx_seq_one_letter_code
_entity_poly.pdbx_strand_id
1 'polypeptide(L)'
;CTTICYDDQELIKLLNKLEKNFFNLKQAKSSPEFNNIYIIDVRNISDNDINLLKKFRVSYNSKFYDRKKKIINSITNICEHLKYQQISRHRYILIEKSLKLICQVFVFINDFNFYKGKKFKDYLSFDNRLKYQKYKFTVLFSNENFAEMITLIKKVLYQDRHFDHFKGETVINSLECLFIDITFIIENLKYYTDYLNEYEKIYMKYI
;
A
#
# COMPACT_ATOMS: atom_id res chain seq x y z
N CYS A 1 2.28 26.31 -27.09
CA CYS A 1 2.98 25.01 -27.08
C CYS A 1 3.59 24.77 -25.69
N THR A 2 3.05 23.84 -24.91
CA THR A 2 3.65 23.41 -23.63
C THR A 2 4.54 22.21 -23.90
N THR A 3 5.84 22.44 -23.99
CA THR A 3 6.85 21.38 -24.03
C THR A 3 6.73 20.59 -22.72
N ILE A 4 6.27 19.34 -22.79
CA ILE A 4 6.23 18.43 -21.63
C ILE A 4 7.67 18.25 -21.16
N CYS A 5 7.94 18.56 -19.89
CA CYS A 5 9.28 18.49 -19.34
C CYS A 5 9.74 17.03 -19.22
N TYR A 6 11.05 16.79 -19.19
CA TYR A 6 11.64 15.45 -19.06
C TYR A 6 11.08 14.70 -17.83
N ASP A 7 11.01 15.36 -16.66
CA ASP A 7 10.49 14.74 -15.44
C ASP A 7 8.98 14.47 -15.51
N ASP A 8 8.21 15.30 -16.23
CA ASP A 8 6.78 15.03 -16.47
C ASP A 8 6.63 13.72 -17.27
N GLN A 9 7.48 13.49 -18.29
CA GLN A 9 7.45 12.26 -19.09
C GLN A 9 7.88 11.03 -18.30
N GLU A 10 8.91 11.14 -17.45
CA GLU A 10 9.32 10.05 -16.56
C GLU A 10 8.20 9.68 -15.58
N LEU A 11 7.56 10.68 -14.97
CA LEU A 11 6.45 10.46 -14.06
C LEU A 11 5.26 9.77 -14.76
N ILE A 12 4.93 10.18 -16.00
CA ILE A 12 3.88 9.52 -16.80
C ILE A 12 4.23 8.05 -17.09
N LYS A 13 5.48 7.76 -17.49
CA LYS A 13 5.92 6.39 -17.77
C LYS A 13 5.83 5.51 -16.52
N LEU A 14 6.31 6.03 -15.39
CA LEU A 14 6.27 5.31 -14.11
C LEU A 14 4.83 5.10 -13.62
N LEU A 15 3.98 6.11 -13.74
CA LEU A 15 2.55 6.01 -13.42
C LEU A 15 1.88 4.90 -14.22
N ASN A 16 2.04 4.89 -15.56
CA ASN A 16 1.45 3.87 -16.42
C ASN A 16 1.95 2.45 -16.07
N LYS A 17 3.24 2.30 -15.74
CA LYS A 17 3.83 1.03 -15.29
C LYS A 17 3.16 0.56 -13.98
N LEU A 18 3.00 1.46 -13.01
CA LEU A 18 2.39 1.15 -11.72
C LEU A 18 0.88 0.85 -11.84
N GLU A 19 0.15 1.58 -12.68
CA GLU A 19 -1.27 1.30 -12.96
C GLU A 19 -1.45 -0.08 -13.58
N LYS A 20 -0.61 -0.44 -14.55
CA LYS A 20 -0.62 -1.78 -15.18
C LYS A 20 -0.30 -2.87 -14.15
N ASN A 21 0.72 -2.67 -13.32
CA ASN A 21 1.04 -3.62 -12.24
C ASN A 21 -0.12 -3.78 -11.26
N PHE A 22 -0.76 -2.68 -10.87
CA PHE A 22 -1.90 -2.69 -9.97
C PHE A 22 -3.13 -3.39 -10.58
N PHE A 23 -3.39 -3.17 -11.87
CA PHE A 23 -4.44 -3.87 -12.60
C PHE A 23 -4.21 -5.37 -12.67
N ASN A 24 -2.99 -5.79 -13.05
CA ASN A 24 -2.61 -7.21 -13.11
C ASN A 24 -2.74 -7.86 -11.72
N LEU A 25 -2.34 -7.16 -10.67
CA LEU A 25 -2.50 -7.63 -9.29
C LEU A 25 -3.97 -7.90 -8.94
N LYS A 26 -4.88 -6.99 -9.28
CA LYS A 26 -6.33 -7.19 -9.04
C LYS A 26 -6.86 -8.43 -9.76
N GLN A 27 -6.43 -8.67 -10.99
CA GLN A 27 -6.82 -9.86 -11.75
C GLN A 27 -6.25 -11.15 -11.17
N ALA A 28 -5.02 -11.11 -10.64
CA ALA A 28 -4.35 -12.28 -10.08
C ALA A 28 -5.15 -12.93 -8.95
N LYS A 29 -5.99 -12.19 -8.21
CA LYS A 29 -6.85 -12.72 -7.14
C LYS A 29 -7.67 -13.94 -7.56
N SER A 30 -8.11 -13.99 -8.82
CA SER A 30 -8.93 -15.07 -9.36
C SER A 30 -8.12 -16.32 -9.74
N SER A 31 -6.79 -16.28 -9.64
CA SER A 31 -5.92 -17.43 -9.88
C SER A 31 -6.21 -18.55 -8.88
N PRO A 32 -6.21 -19.84 -9.31
CA PRO A 32 -6.34 -20.98 -8.42
C PRO A 32 -5.31 -20.97 -7.28
N GLU A 33 -4.12 -20.42 -7.51
CA GLU A 33 -3.07 -20.29 -6.48
C GLU A 33 -3.54 -19.51 -5.25
N PHE A 34 -4.42 -18.53 -5.43
CA PHE A 34 -4.84 -17.59 -4.40
C PHE A 34 -6.28 -17.80 -3.90
N ASN A 35 -7.04 -18.70 -4.53
CA ASN A 35 -8.47 -18.89 -4.28
C ASN A 35 -8.81 -20.26 -3.65
N ASN A 36 -7.82 -20.93 -3.06
CA ASN A 36 -8.05 -22.18 -2.34
C ASN A 36 -8.66 -21.89 -0.96
N ILE A 37 -9.79 -22.54 -0.66
CA ILE A 37 -10.46 -22.44 0.64
C ILE A 37 -10.18 -23.73 1.41
N TYR A 38 -9.47 -23.59 2.53
CA TYR A 38 -9.26 -24.65 3.50
C TYR A 38 -10.30 -24.52 4.63
N ILE A 39 -10.90 -25.64 5.01
CA ILE A 39 -11.86 -25.69 6.12
C ILE A 39 -11.15 -26.32 7.30
N ILE A 40 -11.03 -25.56 8.40
CA ILE A 40 -10.34 -25.99 9.61
C ILE A 40 -11.36 -26.03 10.74
N ASP A 41 -11.41 -27.16 11.44
CA ASP A 41 -12.16 -27.26 12.68
C ASP A 41 -11.41 -26.52 13.79
N VAL A 42 -11.95 -25.38 14.20
CA VAL A 42 -11.37 -24.53 15.25
C VAL A 42 -11.25 -25.21 16.60
N ARG A 43 -12.06 -26.23 16.86
CA ARG A 43 -12.04 -26.98 18.12
C ARG A 43 -10.76 -27.78 18.27
N ASN A 44 -10.07 -28.06 17.15
CA ASN A 44 -8.81 -28.78 17.13
C ASN A 44 -7.60 -27.87 17.38
N ILE A 45 -7.78 -26.54 17.32
CA ILE A 45 -6.69 -25.58 17.51
C ILE A 45 -6.44 -25.41 19.01
N SER A 46 -5.19 -25.62 19.43
CA SER A 46 -4.81 -25.41 20.83
C SER A 46 -5.00 -23.95 21.27
N ASP A 47 -5.34 -23.74 22.55
CA ASP A 47 -5.48 -22.39 23.12
C ASP A 47 -4.21 -21.54 22.97
N ASN A 48 -3.04 -22.18 23.02
CA ASN A 48 -1.75 -21.53 22.78
C ASN A 48 -1.66 -20.98 21.35
N ASP A 49 -1.97 -21.79 20.34
CA ASP A 49 -1.97 -21.35 18.95
C ASP A 49 -3.05 -20.29 18.69
N ILE A 50 -4.24 -20.39 19.30
CA ILE A 50 -5.28 -19.34 19.25
C ILE A 50 -4.74 -18.01 19.80
N ASN A 51 -4.05 -18.03 20.94
CA ASN A 51 -3.48 -16.84 21.54
C ASN A 51 -2.36 -16.23 20.68
N LEU A 52 -1.54 -17.07 20.05
CA LEU A 52 -0.54 -16.62 19.08
C LEU A 52 -1.21 -15.93 17.89
N LEU A 53 -2.22 -16.55 17.26
CA LEU A 53 -2.94 -15.98 16.12
C LEU A 53 -3.57 -14.61 16.45
N LYS A 54 -4.13 -14.45 17.66
CA LYS A 54 -4.62 -13.15 18.14
C LYS A 54 -3.51 -12.10 18.24
N LYS A 55 -2.34 -12.46 18.80
CA LYS A 55 -1.17 -11.56 18.90
C LYS A 55 -0.67 -11.16 17.52
N PHE A 56 -0.55 -12.12 16.59
CA PHE A 56 -0.16 -11.86 15.20
C PHE A 56 -1.08 -10.83 14.55
N ARG A 57 -2.40 -11.03 14.67
CA ARG A 57 -3.39 -10.11 14.12
C ARG A 57 -3.23 -8.69 14.67
N VAL A 58 -3.12 -8.54 15.98
CA VAL A 58 -3.00 -7.21 16.62
C VAL A 58 -1.71 -6.54 16.16
N SER A 59 -0.58 -7.26 16.18
CA SER A 59 0.73 -6.75 15.76
C SER A 59 0.73 -6.32 14.29
N TYR A 60 0.27 -7.19 13.40
CA TYR A 60 0.28 -6.93 11.95
C TYR A 60 -0.68 -5.81 11.56
N ASN A 61 -1.92 -5.86 12.06
CA ASN A 61 -2.93 -4.85 11.71
C ASN A 61 -2.58 -3.48 12.26
N SER A 62 -2.11 -3.37 13.51
CA SER A 62 -1.79 -2.07 14.12
C SER A 62 -0.69 -1.35 13.34
N LYS A 63 0.44 -2.04 13.07
CA LYS A 63 1.58 -1.42 12.40
C LYS A 63 1.28 -1.00 10.96
N PHE A 64 0.60 -1.85 10.19
CA PHE A 64 0.22 -1.48 8.83
C PHE A 64 -0.85 -0.39 8.81
N TYR A 65 -1.84 -0.46 9.70
CA TYR A 65 -2.91 0.53 9.81
C TYR A 65 -2.37 1.93 10.13
N ASP A 66 -1.48 2.03 11.12
CA ASP A 66 -0.88 3.30 11.51
C ASP A 66 -0.08 3.91 10.36
N ARG A 67 0.74 3.10 9.67
CA ARG A 67 1.52 3.57 8.53
C ARG A 67 0.61 3.99 7.37
N LYS A 68 -0.41 3.19 7.05
CA LYS A 68 -1.42 3.52 6.03
C LYS A 68 -2.11 4.84 6.35
N LYS A 69 -2.49 5.08 7.61
CA LYS A 69 -3.13 6.31 8.04
C LYS A 69 -2.23 7.52 7.81
N LYS A 70 -0.93 7.42 8.16
CA LYS A 70 0.04 8.49 7.90
C LYS A 70 0.17 8.78 6.40
N ILE A 71 0.28 7.75 5.56
CA ILE A 71 0.34 7.89 4.10
C ILE A 71 -0.89 8.62 3.56
N ILE A 72 -2.09 8.19 3.96
CA ILE A 72 -3.34 8.83 3.52
C ILE A 72 -3.40 10.29 3.97
N ASN A 73 -3.04 10.58 5.23
CA ASN A 73 -3.00 11.95 5.75
C ASN A 73 -2.02 12.83 4.96
N SER A 74 -0.81 12.32 4.67
CA SER A 74 0.17 13.04 3.86
C SER A 74 -0.37 13.35 2.47
N ILE A 75 -1.01 12.38 1.81
CA ILE A 75 -1.63 12.59 0.49
C ILE A 75 -2.75 13.62 0.56
N THR A 76 -3.63 13.54 1.56
CA THR A 76 -4.71 14.53 1.76
C THR A 76 -4.12 15.93 1.93
N ASN A 77 -3.12 16.09 2.79
CA ASN A 77 -2.47 17.38 3.01
C ASN A 77 -1.83 17.92 1.73
N ILE A 78 -1.15 17.08 0.95
CA ILE A 78 -0.56 17.45 -0.34
C ILE A 78 -1.65 17.98 -1.28
N CYS A 79 -2.74 17.22 -1.46
CA CYS A 79 -3.84 17.59 -2.35
C CYS A 79 -4.57 18.86 -1.90
N GLU A 80 -4.77 19.07 -0.60
CA GLU A 80 -5.38 20.28 -0.06
C GLU A 80 -4.53 21.52 -0.33
N HIS A 81 -3.23 21.44 -0.07
CA HIS A 81 -2.32 22.58 -0.22
C HIS A 81 -1.94 22.87 -1.67
N LEU A 82 -1.90 21.84 -2.54
CA LEU A 82 -1.67 21.99 -3.98
C LEU A 82 -2.72 22.87 -4.67
N LYS A 83 -3.97 22.88 -4.18
CA LYS A 83 -5.05 23.70 -4.76
C LYS A 83 -4.78 25.20 -4.67
N TYR A 84 -3.98 25.62 -3.70
CA TYR A 84 -3.60 27.02 -3.49
C TYR A 84 -2.30 27.39 -4.22
N GLN A 85 -1.66 26.44 -4.88
CA GLN A 85 -0.47 26.67 -5.69
C GLN A 85 -0.87 27.07 -7.12
N GLN A 86 -0.15 28.01 -7.73
CA GLN A 86 -0.42 28.45 -9.10
C GLN A 86 0.21 27.55 -10.17
N ILE A 87 0.44 26.27 -9.85
CA ILE A 87 1.05 25.33 -10.78
C ILE A 87 0.19 25.11 -12.01
N SER A 88 0.84 24.74 -13.11
CA SER A 88 0.12 24.46 -14.35
C SER A 88 -0.91 23.33 -14.17
N ARG A 89 -2.08 23.49 -14.80
CA ARG A 89 -3.18 22.50 -14.74
C ARG A 89 -2.73 21.09 -15.14
N HIS A 90 -1.84 20.99 -16.12
CA HIS A 90 -1.30 19.71 -16.56
C HIS A 90 -0.54 18.99 -15.43
N ARG A 91 0.38 19.70 -14.75
CA ARG A 91 1.16 19.14 -13.65
C ARG A 91 0.30 18.84 -12.43
N TYR A 92 -0.67 19.70 -12.11
CA TYR A 92 -1.65 19.41 -11.06
C TYR A 92 -2.35 18.06 -11.31
N ILE A 93 -2.89 17.85 -12.53
CA ILE A 93 -3.59 16.61 -12.88
C ILE A 93 -2.67 15.39 -12.80
N LEU A 94 -1.43 15.52 -13.27
CA LEU A 94 -0.45 14.44 -13.24
C LEU A 94 -0.12 14.03 -11.79
N ILE A 95 0.17 15.01 -10.93
CA ILE A 95 0.46 14.77 -9.51
C ILE A 95 -0.76 14.16 -8.81
N GLU A 96 -1.94 14.73 -9.01
CA GLU A 96 -3.18 14.22 -8.40
C GLU A 96 -3.45 12.76 -8.79
N LYS A 97 -3.27 12.39 -10.07
CA LYS A 97 -3.42 11.00 -10.53
C LYS A 97 -2.41 10.07 -9.85
N SER A 98 -1.15 10.47 -9.77
CA SER A 98 -0.09 9.69 -9.11
C SER A 98 -0.39 9.46 -7.63
N LEU A 99 -0.80 10.50 -6.90
CA LEU A 99 -1.18 10.39 -5.49
C LEU A 99 -2.44 9.54 -5.30
N LYS A 100 -3.42 9.68 -6.20
CA LYS A 100 -4.64 8.87 -6.18
C LYS A 100 -4.34 7.39 -6.39
N LEU A 101 -3.39 7.04 -7.27
CA LEU A 101 -2.94 5.66 -7.42
C LEU A 101 -2.37 5.10 -6.11
N ILE A 102 -1.50 5.87 -5.42
CA ILE A 102 -0.96 5.46 -4.10
C ILE A 102 -2.12 5.18 -3.15
N CYS A 103 -3.08 6.10 -3.01
CA CYS A 103 -4.26 5.90 -2.18
C CYS A 103 -5.02 4.61 -2.53
N GLN A 104 -5.28 4.36 -3.82
CA GLN A 104 -5.98 3.15 -4.27
C GLN A 104 -5.22 1.87 -3.91
N VAL A 105 -3.89 1.88 -4.04
CA VAL A 105 -3.03 0.77 -3.65
C VAL A 105 -3.14 0.49 -2.16
N PHE A 106 -3.07 1.52 -1.30
CA PHE A 106 -3.20 1.37 0.15
C PHE A 106 -4.61 1.03 0.63
N VAL A 107 -5.65 1.40 -0.13
CA VAL A 107 -7.01 0.88 0.07
C VAL A 107 -7.04 -0.62 -0.24
N PHE A 108 -6.50 -1.05 -1.38
CA PHE A 108 -6.49 -2.43 -1.86
C PHE A 108 -5.66 -3.41 -1.01
N ILE A 109 -4.54 -2.97 -0.45
CA ILE A 109 -3.74 -3.81 0.45
C ILE A 109 -4.54 -4.21 1.72
N ASN A 110 -5.60 -3.46 2.05
CA ASN A 110 -6.33 -3.59 3.31
C ASN A 110 -7.51 -4.58 3.31
N ASP A 111 -7.61 -5.44 2.30
CA ASP A 111 -8.66 -6.47 2.20
C ASP A 111 -8.49 -7.64 3.20
N PHE A 112 -7.45 -7.64 4.03
CA PHE A 112 -7.25 -8.68 5.03
C PHE A 112 -8.09 -8.46 6.28
N ASN A 113 -9.35 -8.89 6.24
CA ASN A 113 -10.12 -9.13 7.47
C ASN A 113 -9.53 -10.38 8.17
N PHE A 114 -8.40 -10.22 8.87
CA PHE A 114 -8.00 -11.20 9.89
C PHE A 114 -9.20 -11.38 10.83
N TYR A 115 -9.74 -12.60 10.86
CA TYR A 115 -10.74 -13.12 11.80
C TYR A 115 -11.60 -12.07 12.53
N LYS A 116 -12.77 -11.68 12.00
CA LYS A 116 -13.78 -10.96 12.80
C LYS A 116 -14.77 -11.97 13.42
N GLY A 117 -14.35 -12.70 14.45
CA GLY A 117 -15.24 -13.60 15.19
C GLY A 117 -15.14 -13.40 16.70
N LYS A 118 -16.17 -12.82 17.32
CA LYS A 118 -16.32 -12.78 18.80
C LYS A 118 -16.79 -14.13 19.39
N LYS A 119 -17.14 -15.12 18.58
CA LYS A 119 -17.58 -16.46 19.01
C LYS A 119 -17.11 -17.49 17.98
N PHE A 120 -16.34 -18.48 18.44
CA PHE A 120 -16.03 -19.68 17.66
C PHE A 120 -17.34 -20.45 17.46
N LYS A 121 -17.94 -20.37 16.27
CA LYS A 121 -18.99 -21.30 15.86
C LYS A 121 -18.39 -22.22 14.80
N ASP A 122 -17.94 -23.36 15.29
CA ASP A 122 -17.71 -24.67 14.66
C ASP A 122 -16.79 -24.81 13.44
N TYR A 123 -16.56 -23.80 12.58
CA TYR A 123 -15.64 -23.93 11.44
C TYR A 123 -14.98 -22.60 11.05
N LEU A 124 -13.66 -22.61 10.81
CA LEU A 124 -12.96 -21.54 10.10
C LEU A 124 -12.78 -21.93 8.64
N SER A 125 -13.31 -21.12 7.72
CA SER A 125 -12.79 -21.10 6.35
C SER A 125 -11.53 -20.23 6.32
N PHE A 126 -10.37 -20.87 6.25
CA PHE A 126 -9.12 -20.20 5.94
C PHE A 126 -8.91 -20.23 4.44
N ASP A 127 -9.06 -19.09 3.80
CA ASP A 127 -8.79 -18.89 2.38
C ASP A 127 -7.31 -18.53 2.21
N ASN A 128 -6.67 -18.97 1.12
CA ASN A 128 -5.26 -18.71 0.74
C ASN A 128 -4.90 -17.22 0.57
N ARG A 129 -5.76 -16.33 1.07
CA ARG A 129 -5.61 -14.88 1.15
C ARG A 129 -4.21 -14.50 1.64
N LEU A 130 -3.60 -15.22 2.59
CA LEU A 130 -2.25 -14.87 3.08
C LEU A 130 -1.21 -14.90 1.96
N LYS A 131 -1.24 -15.91 1.09
CA LYS A 131 -0.36 -15.99 -0.08
C LYS A 131 -0.60 -14.83 -1.02
N TYR A 132 -1.87 -14.47 -1.24
CA TYR A 132 -2.20 -13.31 -2.05
C TYR A 132 -1.79 -11.98 -1.39
N GLN A 133 -1.89 -11.85 -0.07
CA GLN A 133 -1.42 -10.68 0.68
C GLN A 133 0.08 -10.53 0.57
N LYS A 134 0.82 -11.62 0.76
CA LYS A 134 2.26 -11.68 0.53
C LYS A 134 2.60 -11.26 -0.90
N TYR A 135 1.93 -11.85 -1.88
CA TYR A 135 2.11 -11.53 -3.29
C TYR A 135 1.85 -10.04 -3.60
N LYS A 136 0.78 -9.45 -3.06
CA LYS A 136 0.51 -8.00 -3.18
C LYS A 136 1.69 -7.18 -2.66
N PHE A 137 2.15 -7.44 -1.44
CA PHE A 137 3.27 -6.69 -0.85
C PHE A 137 4.56 -6.86 -1.68
N THR A 138 4.89 -8.08 -2.08
CA THR A 138 6.06 -8.36 -2.90
C THR A 138 6.00 -7.59 -4.21
N VAL A 139 4.92 -7.71 -4.99
CA VAL A 139 4.84 -7.06 -6.31
C VAL A 139 4.83 -5.52 -6.20
N LEU A 140 4.19 -4.97 -5.17
CA LEU A 140 4.07 -3.52 -5.01
C LEU A 140 5.32 -2.85 -4.44
N PHE A 141 6.09 -3.54 -3.59
CA PHE A 141 7.15 -2.92 -2.79
C PHE A 141 8.51 -3.64 -2.85
N SER A 142 8.70 -4.64 -3.72
CA SER A 142 10.03 -5.24 -3.94
C SER A 142 11.02 -4.32 -4.66
N ASN A 143 10.55 -3.17 -5.14
CA ASN A 143 11.36 -2.14 -5.78
C ASN A 143 10.93 -0.78 -5.24
N GLU A 144 11.70 0.24 -5.61
CA GLU A 144 11.54 1.60 -5.12
C GLU A 144 10.59 2.44 -5.98
N ASN A 145 9.81 1.85 -6.90
CA ASN A 145 9.00 2.59 -7.87
C ASN A 145 8.06 3.62 -7.20
N PHE A 146 7.45 3.31 -6.05
CA PHE A 146 6.58 4.28 -5.36
C PHE A 146 7.37 5.42 -4.71
N ALA A 147 8.57 5.14 -4.18
CA ALA A 147 9.47 6.16 -3.64
C ALA A 147 10.02 7.06 -4.77
N GLU A 148 10.41 6.47 -5.89
CA GLU A 148 10.80 7.15 -7.12
C GLU A 148 9.68 8.06 -7.65
N MET A 149 8.43 7.60 -7.63
CA MET A 149 7.27 8.41 -8.04
C MET A 149 7.11 9.66 -7.18
N ILE A 150 7.36 9.57 -5.87
CA ILE A 150 7.32 10.74 -4.96
C ILE A 150 8.47 11.70 -5.27
N THR A 151 9.66 11.17 -5.52
CA THR A 151 10.83 11.98 -5.92
C THR A 151 10.56 12.72 -7.23
N LEU A 152 9.96 12.06 -8.23
CA LEU A 152 9.57 12.68 -9.49
C LEU A 152 8.50 13.76 -9.30
N ILE A 153 7.49 13.52 -8.45
CA ILE A 153 6.50 14.55 -8.09
C ILE A 153 7.19 15.80 -7.52
N LYS A 154 8.16 15.63 -6.61
CA LYS A 154 8.93 16.76 -6.09
C LYS A 154 9.66 17.51 -7.20
N LYS A 155 10.37 16.81 -8.10
CA LYS A 155 11.07 17.45 -9.23
C LYS A 155 10.12 18.24 -10.14
N VAL A 156 8.97 17.66 -10.48
CA VAL A 156 7.92 18.30 -11.29
C VAL A 156 7.44 19.61 -10.64
N LEU A 157 7.28 19.63 -9.32
CA LEU A 157 6.92 20.84 -8.57
C LEU A 157 8.04 21.88 -8.56
N TYR A 158 9.29 21.47 -8.29
CA TYR A 158 10.45 22.37 -8.31
C TYR A 158 10.70 23.02 -9.67
N GLN A 159 10.32 22.34 -10.75
CA GLN A 159 10.44 22.87 -12.11
C GLN A 159 9.28 23.78 -12.52
N ASP A 160 8.22 23.90 -11.71
CA ASP A 160 7.11 24.79 -12.03
C ASP A 160 7.44 26.21 -11.57
N ARG A 161 7.59 27.10 -12.55
CA ARG A 161 7.93 28.52 -12.30
C ARG A 161 6.85 29.25 -11.48
N HIS A 162 5.66 28.68 -11.39
CA HIS A 162 4.53 29.24 -10.63
C HIS A 162 4.32 28.53 -9.28
N PHE A 163 5.17 27.56 -8.92
CA PHE A 163 5.17 26.99 -7.59
C PHE A 163 5.77 28.01 -6.61
N ASP A 164 4.97 28.42 -5.63
CA ASP A 164 5.40 29.35 -4.59
C ASP A 164 6.10 28.53 -3.51
N HIS A 165 7.44 28.52 -3.49
CA HIS A 165 8.21 27.72 -2.54
C HIS A 165 7.98 28.10 -1.07
N PHE A 166 7.65 29.36 -0.80
CA PHE A 166 7.35 29.81 0.56
C PHE A 166 5.99 29.29 1.03
N LYS A 167 4.96 29.39 0.19
CA LYS A 167 3.63 28.81 0.48
C LYS A 167 3.58 27.29 0.29
N GLY A 168 4.53 26.74 -0.46
CA GLY A 168 4.64 25.34 -0.84
C GLY A 168 5.35 24.48 0.20
N GLU A 169 5.89 25.07 1.27
CA GLU A 169 6.60 24.35 2.33
C GLU A 169 5.77 23.18 2.89
N THR A 170 4.48 23.38 3.15
CA THR A 170 3.59 22.31 3.64
C THR A 170 3.45 21.16 2.65
N VAL A 171 3.44 21.44 1.33
CA VAL A 171 3.41 20.42 0.27
C VAL A 171 4.70 19.62 0.28
N ILE A 172 5.85 20.28 0.38
CA ILE A 172 7.18 19.64 0.39
C ILE A 172 7.34 18.77 1.65
N ASN A 173 7.02 19.30 2.83
CA ASN A 173 7.08 18.55 4.09
C ASN A 173 6.15 17.32 4.06
N SER A 174 4.95 17.46 3.49
CA SER A 174 4.03 16.33 3.35
C SER A 174 4.54 15.29 2.35
N LEU A 175 5.21 15.70 1.26
CA LEU A 175 5.89 14.79 0.33
C LEU A 175 7.08 14.07 0.98
N GLU A 176 7.80 14.73 1.89
CA GLU A 176 8.85 14.10 2.71
C GLU A 176 8.30 13.06 3.66
N CYS A 177 7.25 13.37 4.40
CA CYS A 177 6.57 12.39 5.25
C CYS A 177 6.08 11.20 4.43
N LEU A 178 5.46 11.46 3.28
CA LEU A 178 4.99 10.40 2.37
C LEU A 178 6.14 9.52 1.89
N PHE A 179 7.27 10.11 1.50
CA PHE A 179 8.47 9.38 1.09
C PHE A 179 8.99 8.48 2.21
N ILE A 180 9.19 9.05 3.41
CA ILE A 180 9.67 8.31 4.60
C ILE A 180 8.75 7.12 4.91
N ASP A 181 7.43 7.34 4.88
CA ASP A 181 6.47 6.29 5.19
C ASP A 181 6.45 5.15 4.15
N ILE A 182 6.60 5.47 2.85
CA ILE A 182 6.71 4.44 1.80
C ILE A 182 8.05 3.70 1.89
N THR A 183 9.16 4.42 2.04
CA THR A 183 10.49 3.81 2.15
C THR A 183 10.57 2.87 3.35
N PHE A 184 9.97 3.24 4.48
CA PHE A 184 9.87 2.36 5.64
C PHE A 184 9.18 1.03 5.30
N ILE A 185 8.14 1.03 4.46
CA ILE A 185 7.46 -0.21 4.05
C ILE A 185 8.37 -1.07 3.19
N ILE A 186 9.09 -0.46 2.24
CA ILE A 186 10.04 -1.14 1.35
C ILE A 186 11.16 -1.79 2.17
N GLU A 187 11.82 -1.03 3.04
CA GLU A 187 12.91 -1.50 3.90
C GLU A 187 12.45 -2.63 4.84
N ASN A 188 11.19 -2.57 5.29
CA ASN A 188 10.61 -3.56 6.18
C ASN A 188 9.70 -4.56 5.45
N LEU A 189 9.90 -4.77 4.14
CA LEU A 189 9.05 -5.66 3.34
C LEU A 189 8.94 -7.07 3.94
N LYS A 190 10.06 -7.61 4.45
CA LYS A 190 10.09 -8.92 5.13
C LYS A 190 9.12 -9.02 6.29
N TYR A 191 8.87 -7.93 7.01
CA TYR A 191 7.87 -7.92 8.07
C TYR A 191 6.46 -8.12 7.51
N TYR A 192 6.16 -7.58 6.33
CA TYR A 192 4.84 -7.71 5.70
C TYR A 192 4.66 -9.03 4.93
N THR A 193 5.75 -9.73 4.58
CA THR A 193 5.75 -10.99 3.84
C THR A 193 6.06 -12.21 4.73
N ASP A 194 7.17 -12.20 5.44
CA ASP A 194 7.71 -13.39 6.13
C ASP A 194 6.99 -13.65 7.45
N TYR A 195 6.52 -12.59 8.11
CA TYR A 195 5.67 -12.71 9.28
C TYR A 195 4.34 -13.42 8.98
N LEU A 196 3.87 -13.36 7.72
CA LEU A 196 2.71 -14.14 7.27
C LEU A 196 3.02 -15.63 7.15
N ASN A 197 4.28 -16.02 6.89
CA ASN A 197 4.68 -17.44 6.83
C ASN A 197 4.54 -18.09 8.21
N GLU A 198 4.89 -17.39 9.30
CA GLU A 198 4.71 -17.92 10.67
C GLU A 198 3.23 -18.12 11.01
N TYR A 199 2.38 -17.20 10.56
CA TYR A 199 0.93 -17.33 10.69
C TYR A 199 0.41 -18.52 9.85
N GLU A 200 0.89 -18.68 8.61
CA GLU A 200 0.55 -19.82 7.74
C GLU A 200 0.96 -21.16 8.37
N LYS A 201 2.18 -21.26 8.94
CA LYS A 201 2.66 -22.46 9.63
C LYS A 201 1.73 -22.93 10.74
N ILE A 202 1.12 -22.01 11.49
CA ILE A 202 0.17 -22.38 12.55
C ILE A 202 -1.08 -23.01 11.93
N TYR A 203 -1.64 -22.43 10.87
CA TYR A 203 -2.83 -22.97 10.19
C TYR A 203 -2.57 -24.32 9.53
N MET A 204 -1.40 -24.51 8.91
CA MET A 204 -1.03 -25.76 8.24
C MET A 204 -0.90 -26.97 9.20
N LYS A 205 -0.84 -26.77 10.52
CA LYS A 205 -0.91 -27.87 11.49
C LYS A 205 -2.30 -28.54 11.54
N TYR A 206 -3.32 -27.85 11.05
CA TYR A 206 -4.73 -28.21 11.26
C TYR A 206 -5.51 -28.38 9.94
N ILE A 207 -4.80 -28.39 8.81
CA ILE A 207 -5.27 -28.73 7.46
C ILE A 207 -4.82 -30.16 7.17
#